data_AF-A0A6J8C317-F1
#
_entry.id   AF-A0A6J8C317-F1
#
_cell.length_a   1.000
_cell.length_b   1.000
_cell.length_c   1.000
_cell.angle_alpha   90.00
_cell.angle_beta   90.00
_cell.angle_gamma   90.00
#
_symmetry.space_group_name_H-M   'P 1'
#
loop_
_entity.id
_entity.type
_entity.pdbx_description
1 polymer ?
#
loop_
_entity_poly.entity_id
_entity_poly.type
_entity_poly.pdbx_seq_one_letter_code
_entity_poly.pdbx_strand_id
1 'polypeptide(L)'
;MWNSVFREHQRLHPNCNGFLQWNMEREEKFGFVNREEAMCDKCTYRSRKFKLYEEVQTKKPGRKAAKINVSAQAALSQTPLGYTGLRKIVLGCNMPAPSTSGLQKRANKVLPEILIAINTLRGRKDPGSVSLQADGAYNNAIYSGIGKTPFQPATQVVYSVAEAETEDKSIIGVVCKNKLCSVHPIKSGEKCTSACSSNLTFMKSIGDEYTWAKEALQDLASDGIEAKHLTTDPDSSAYRAADDLYLENTTSTEPEHFLDTRHFLNNHRKNIKNDKELGEIMPGRTKKRP
;
A
#
# COMPACT_ATOMS: atom_id res chain seq x y z
N MET A 1 13.58 4.18 35.38
CA MET A 1 12.17 4.58 35.58
C MET A 1 11.75 4.42 37.03
N TRP A 2 11.66 3.20 37.57
CA TRP A 2 11.19 2.98 38.94
C TRP A 2 11.93 3.79 40.01
N ASN A 3 13.27 3.80 39.99
CA ASN A 3 14.06 4.58 40.95
C ASN A 3 13.74 6.08 40.94
N SER A 4 13.42 6.66 39.77
CA SER A 4 13.00 8.06 39.71
C SER A 4 11.60 8.27 40.28
N VAL A 5 10.68 7.34 40.02
CA VAL A 5 9.30 7.39 40.55
C VAL A 5 9.30 7.25 42.08
N PHE A 6 10.10 6.33 42.64
CA PHE A 6 10.23 6.15 44.09
C PHE A 6 10.77 7.41 44.77
N ARG A 7 11.84 8.01 44.23
CA ARG A 7 12.43 9.26 44.76
C ARG A 7 11.44 10.43 44.67
N GLU A 8 10.70 10.52 43.57
CA GLU A 8 9.71 11.58 43.37
C GLU A 8 8.53 11.44 44.33
N HIS A 9 8.01 10.23 44.53
CA HIS A 9 6.97 9.93 45.51
C HIS A 9 7.42 10.27 46.94
N GLN A 10 8.63 9.85 47.35
CA GLN A 10 9.16 10.14 48.68
C GLN A 10 9.35 11.65 48.91
N ARG A 11 9.67 12.41 47.85
CA ARG A 11 9.81 13.87 47.94
C ARG A 11 8.46 14.58 48.09
N LEU A 12 7.43 14.15 47.36
CA LEU A 12 6.11 14.80 47.35
C LEU A 12 5.22 14.34 48.51
N HIS A 13 5.34 13.09 48.91
CA HIS A 13 4.55 12.46 49.96
C HIS A 13 5.46 11.68 50.93
N PRO A 14 6.30 12.37 51.72
CA PRO A 14 7.31 11.73 52.59
C PRO A 14 6.72 10.81 53.66
N ASN A 15 5.47 11.05 54.06
CA ASN A 15 4.78 10.28 55.10
C ASN A 15 3.90 9.15 54.52
N CYS A 16 3.91 8.95 53.19
CA CYS A 16 3.08 7.92 52.56
C CYS A 16 3.82 6.58 52.50
N ASN A 17 3.26 5.57 53.17
CA ASN A 17 3.72 4.18 53.13
C ASN A 17 2.90 3.34 52.12
N GLY A 18 2.50 3.97 51.01
CA GLY A 18 1.76 3.31 49.94
C GLY A 18 2.68 2.60 48.94
N PHE A 19 2.14 1.58 48.28
CA PHE A 19 2.83 0.87 47.21
C PHE A 19 2.60 1.58 45.88
N LEU A 20 3.69 1.72 45.12
CA LEU A 20 3.62 2.22 43.76
C LEU A 20 3.30 1.08 42.81
N GLN A 21 2.24 1.25 42.04
CA GLN A 21 1.77 0.31 41.04
C GLN A 21 1.51 1.02 39.71
N TRP A 22 1.35 0.23 38.64
CA TRP A 22 0.94 0.80 37.36
C TRP A 22 -0.51 1.27 37.40
N ASN A 23 -0.75 2.45 36.87
CA ASN A 23 -2.06 2.99 36.64
C ASN A 23 -2.63 2.38 35.34
N MET A 24 -3.17 1.16 35.44
CA MET A 24 -3.72 0.41 34.32
C MET A 24 -4.86 1.17 33.60
N GLU A 25 -5.58 2.05 34.29
CA GLU A 25 -6.65 2.86 33.70
C GLU A 25 -6.14 3.93 32.72
N ARG A 26 -4.88 4.37 32.89
CA ARG A 26 -4.25 5.42 32.05
C ARG A 26 -3.14 4.90 31.14
N GLU A 27 -3.07 3.58 30.98
CA GLU A 27 -2.22 2.89 30.00
C GLU A 27 -2.46 3.44 28.60
N GLU A 28 -1.41 3.90 27.92
CA GLU A 28 -1.47 4.26 26.51
C GLU A 28 -0.87 3.16 25.66
N LYS A 29 -1.72 2.42 24.96
CA LYS A 29 -1.32 1.41 23.98
C LYS A 29 -0.89 2.06 22.68
N PHE A 30 0.24 1.60 22.14
CA PHE A 30 0.82 2.12 20.91
C PHE A 30 1.43 1.00 20.06
N GLY A 31 0.59 0.30 19.31
CA GLY A 31 1.02 -0.87 18.55
C GLY A 31 1.25 -2.05 19.50
N PHE A 32 2.46 -2.60 19.50
CA PHE A 32 2.90 -3.68 20.41
C PHE A 32 3.45 -3.19 21.75
N VAL A 33 3.48 -1.88 21.99
CA VAL A 33 4.16 -1.29 23.14
C VAL A 33 3.26 -0.31 23.87
N ASN A 34 3.58 -0.08 25.15
CA ASN A 34 2.77 0.75 26.04
C ASN A 34 3.56 1.92 26.62
N ARG A 35 2.83 2.95 27.02
CA ARG A 35 3.33 3.98 27.95
C ARG A 35 2.53 3.88 29.23
N GLU A 36 3.26 3.76 30.33
CA GLU A 36 2.67 3.55 31.66
C GLU A 36 2.92 4.74 32.57
N GLU A 37 1.92 5.00 33.39
CA GLU A 37 1.99 5.91 34.54
C GLU A 37 2.04 5.07 35.80
N ALA A 38 2.97 5.35 36.72
CA ALA A 38 2.90 4.80 38.07
C ALA A 38 2.03 5.68 38.97
N MET A 39 1.21 5.06 39.80
CA MET A 39 0.39 5.69 40.84
C MET A 39 0.64 5.04 42.21
N CYS A 40 0.37 5.79 43.27
CA CYS A 40 0.33 5.23 44.63
C CYS A 40 -1.07 4.71 44.93
N ASP A 41 -1.16 3.60 45.67
CA ASP A 41 -2.43 3.01 46.13
C ASP A 41 -3.09 3.80 47.27
N LYS A 42 -2.31 4.51 48.09
CA LYS A 42 -2.79 5.21 49.30
C LYS A 42 -2.89 6.72 49.17
N CYS A 43 -2.08 7.36 48.33
CA CYS A 43 -2.10 8.81 48.14
C CYS A 43 -2.45 9.19 46.70
N THR A 44 -2.62 10.49 46.45
CA THR A 44 -2.99 11.03 45.14
C THR A 44 -1.82 11.11 44.15
N TYR A 45 -0.67 10.54 44.50
CA TYR A 45 0.52 10.58 43.66
C TYR A 45 0.30 9.87 42.33
N ARG A 46 0.66 10.57 41.26
CA ARG A 46 0.74 10.07 39.89
C ARG A 46 2.02 10.60 39.27
N SER A 47 2.80 9.69 38.71
CA SER A 47 4.02 10.05 37.99
C SER A 47 3.71 10.54 36.57
N ARG A 48 4.71 11.04 35.85
CA ARG A 48 4.60 11.20 34.40
C ARG A 48 4.47 9.84 33.71
N LYS A 49 3.91 9.83 32.50
CA LYS A 49 3.96 8.63 31.64
C LYS A 49 5.39 8.37 31.17
N PHE A 50 5.88 7.13 31.32
CA PHE A 50 7.13 6.73 30.70
C PHE A 50 6.88 5.74 29.57
N LYS A 51 7.77 5.77 28.58
CA LYS A 51 7.77 4.84 27.47
C LYS A 51 8.44 3.55 27.93
N LEU A 52 7.75 2.42 27.85
CA LEU A 52 8.32 1.09 28.12
C LEU A 52 8.99 0.49 26.88
N TYR A 53 9.46 1.34 25.96
CA TYR A 53 9.98 0.94 24.68
C TYR A 53 11.02 1.94 24.18
N GLU A 54 11.89 1.46 23.32
CA GLU A 54 12.85 2.29 22.62
C GLU A 54 12.25 2.86 21.33
N GLU A 55 12.57 4.12 21.05
CA GLU A 55 12.15 4.80 19.83
C GLU A 55 13.21 4.67 18.74
N VAL A 56 12.76 4.59 17.50
CA VAL A 56 13.61 4.73 16.32
C VAL A 56 14.12 6.16 16.27
N GLN A 57 15.42 6.34 16.07
CA GLN A 57 16.01 7.67 15.94
C GLN A 57 15.71 8.21 14.54
N THR A 58 14.83 9.21 14.47
CA THR A 58 14.50 9.91 13.24
C THR A 58 14.89 11.38 13.35
N LYS A 59 15.40 11.95 12.25
CA LYS A 59 15.66 13.41 12.14
C LYS A 59 14.38 14.22 11.91
N LYS A 60 13.28 13.56 11.53
CA LYS A 60 11.97 14.19 11.27
C LYS A 60 11.27 14.62 12.57
N PRO A 61 10.64 15.80 12.61
CA PRO A 61 9.86 16.24 13.77
C PRO A 61 8.61 15.37 13.97
N GLY A 62 8.15 15.26 15.21
CA GLY A 62 6.92 14.55 15.56
C GLY A 62 7.13 13.28 16.39
N ARG A 63 6.06 12.50 16.55
CA ARG A 63 6.05 11.29 17.39
C ARG A 63 6.88 10.17 16.73
N LYS A 64 7.99 9.80 17.38
CA LYS A 64 8.85 8.71 16.93
C LYS A 64 8.15 7.34 17.03
N ALA A 65 8.46 6.46 16.09
CA ALA A 65 7.98 5.08 16.11
C ALA A 65 8.74 4.27 17.17
N ALA A 66 8.08 3.28 17.77
CA ALA A 66 8.75 2.30 18.62
C ALA A 66 9.55 1.33 17.74
N LYS A 67 10.76 0.93 18.17
CA LYS A 67 11.60 -0.02 17.43
C LYS A 67 10.86 -1.32 17.12
N ILE A 68 10.18 -1.89 18.14
CA ILE A 68 9.41 -3.14 18.01
C ILE A 68 8.32 -3.04 16.93
N ASN A 69 7.66 -1.88 16.81
CA ASN A 69 6.60 -1.70 15.82
C ASN A 69 7.16 -1.68 14.39
N VAL A 70 8.38 -1.18 14.18
CA VAL A 70 9.05 -1.15 12.88
C VAL A 70 9.65 -2.53 12.56
N SER A 71 10.36 -3.12 13.52
CA SER A 71 10.97 -4.45 13.34
C SER A 71 9.92 -5.53 13.08
N ALA A 72 8.74 -5.44 13.71
CA ALA A 72 7.64 -6.35 13.42
C ALA A 72 7.19 -6.27 11.96
N GLN A 73 7.17 -5.09 11.34
CA GLN A 73 6.81 -4.97 9.92
C GLN A 73 7.89 -5.54 9.00
N ALA A 74 9.17 -5.30 9.32
CA ALA A 74 10.27 -5.89 8.57
C ALA A 74 10.31 -7.42 8.67
N ALA A 75 9.95 -7.98 9.82
CA ALA A 75 9.79 -9.42 9.96
C ALA A 75 8.58 -9.93 9.14
N LEU A 76 7.45 -9.22 9.21
CA LEU A 76 6.24 -9.62 8.48
C LEU A 76 6.43 -9.61 6.97
N SER A 77 7.21 -8.68 6.43
CA SER A 77 7.47 -8.61 4.98
C SER A 77 8.19 -9.84 4.42
N GLN A 78 8.87 -10.61 5.28
CA GLN A 78 9.59 -11.83 4.92
C GLN A 78 8.84 -13.10 5.34
N THR A 79 7.62 -12.97 5.86
CA THR A 79 6.82 -14.11 6.32
C THR A 79 5.49 -14.15 5.59
N PRO A 80 4.93 -15.33 5.29
CA PRO A 80 3.60 -15.45 4.67
C PRO A 80 2.45 -15.14 5.66
N LEU A 81 2.75 -14.50 6.79
CA LEU A 81 1.80 -14.25 7.86
C LEU A 81 1.05 -12.93 7.63
N GLY A 82 -0.21 -13.02 7.24
CA GLY A 82 -1.08 -11.84 7.19
C GLY A 82 -1.37 -11.25 8.58
N TYR A 83 -1.78 -9.97 8.62
CA TYR A 83 -2.04 -9.26 9.88
C TYR A 83 -3.10 -9.92 10.77
N THR A 84 -4.10 -10.57 10.17
CA THR A 84 -5.10 -11.33 10.94
C THR A 84 -4.46 -12.51 11.67
N GLY A 85 -3.54 -13.22 11.01
CA GLY A 85 -2.78 -14.32 11.62
C GLY A 85 -1.89 -13.83 12.76
N LEU A 86 -1.14 -12.75 12.53
CA LEU A 86 -0.33 -12.12 13.58
C LEU A 86 -1.16 -11.71 14.80
N ARG A 87 -2.32 -11.06 14.58
CA ARG A 87 -3.20 -10.68 15.68
C ARG A 87 -3.71 -11.89 16.46
N LYS A 88 -4.03 -13.00 15.79
CA LYS A 88 -4.42 -14.25 16.47
C LYS A 88 -3.30 -14.79 17.36
N ILE A 89 -2.06 -14.80 16.88
CA ILE A 89 -0.90 -15.24 17.66
C ILE A 89 -0.73 -14.36 18.90
N VAL A 90 -0.74 -13.03 18.71
CA VAL A 90 -0.53 -12.06 19.80
C VAL A 90 -1.64 -12.17 20.85
N LEU A 91 -2.90 -12.32 20.42
CA LEU A 91 -4.03 -12.55 21.33
C LEU A 91 -3.91 -13.90 22.06
N GLY A 92 -3.45 -14.96 21.37
CA GLY A 92 -3.20 -16.26 21.98
C GLY A 92 -2.10 -16.24 23.05
N CYS A 93 -1.12 -15.33 22.91
CA CYS A 93 -0.11 -15.06 23.92
C CYS A 93 -0.59 -14.13 25.06
N ASN A 94 -1.89 -13.83 25.14
CA ASN A 94 -2.49 -12.89 26.10
C ASN A 94 -1.86 -11.48 26.05
N MET A 95 -1.43 -11.05 24.86
CA MET A 95 -0.89 -9.72 24.61
C MET A 95 -1.93 -8.86 23.88
N PRO A 96 -1.98 -7.53 24.14
CA PRO A 96 -2.87 -6.64 23.41
C PRO A 96 -2.45 -6.55 21.95
N ALA A 97 -3.29 -7.06 21.04
CA ALA A 97 -3.01 -7.00 19.62
C ALA A 97 -3.27 -5.62 19.02
N PRO A 98 -2.37 -5.08 18.18
CA PRO A 98 -2.60 -3.83 17.48
C PRO A 98 -3.77 -3.93 16.50
N SER A 99 -4.31 -2.77 16.09
CA SER A 99 -5.34 -2.71 15.07
C SER A 99 -4.78 -3.07 13.69
N THR A 100 -5.60 -3.72 12.86
CA THR A 100 -5.23 -4.05 11.46
C THR A 100 -4.91 -2.79 10.65
N SER A 101 -5.69 -1.73 10.81
CA SER A 101 -5.43 -0.43 10.18
C SER A 101 -4.14 0.22 10.67
N GLY A 102 -3.79 0.05 11.95
CA GLY A 102 -2.54 0.52 12.51
C GLY A 102 -1.34 -0.24 11.94
N LEU A 103 -1.45 -1.56 11.79
CA LEU A 103 -0.44 -2.41 11.14
C LEU A 103 -0.24 -2.01 9.68
N GLN A 104 -1.32 -1.88 8.90
CA GLN A 104 -1.24 -1.46 7.49
C GLN A 104 -0.56 -0.09 7.34
N LYS A 105 -0.96 0.91 8.15
CA LYS A 105 -0.34 2.24 8.12
C LYS A 105 1.16 2.23 8.46
N ARG A 106 1.62 1.22 9.20
CA ARG A 106 3.03 1.03 9.52
C ARG A 106 3.75 0.33 8.38
N ALA A 107 3.17 -0.71 7.81
CA ALA A 107 3.72 -1.40 6.65
C ALA A 107 3.97 -0.44 5.49
N ASN A 108 3.01 0.41 5.15
CA ASN A 108 3.16 1.41 4.08
C ASN A 108 4.36 2.35 4.29
N LYS A 109 4.85 2.53 5.53
CA LYS A 109 6.04 3.35 5.81
C LYS A 109 7.34 2.56 5.77
N VAL A 110 7.28 1.26 6.07
CA VAL A 110 8.47 0.42 6.27
C VAL A 110 8.83 -0.34 4.99
N LEU A 111 7.83 -0.81 4.24
CA LEU A 111 8.06 -1.60 3.02
C LEU A 111 8.84 -0.82 1.93
N PRO A 112 8.55 0.47 1.65
CA PRO A 112 9.37 1.24 0.71
C PRO A 112 10.83 1.35 1.14
N GLU A 113 11.08 1.61 2.43
CA GLU A 113 12.44 1.69 2.99
C GLU A 113 13.21 0.37 2.85
N ILE A 114 12.53 -0.77 2.97
CA ILE A 114 13.12 -2.10 2.76
C ILE A 114 13.55 -2.29 1.31
N LEU A 115 12.71 -1.92 0.34
CA LEU A 115 13.05 -2.03 -1.08
C LEU A 115 14.28 -1.17 -1.43
N ILE A 116 14.30 0.08 -0.97
CA ILE A 116 15.44 1.00 -1.15
C ILE A 116 16.71 0.42 -0.50
N ALA A 117 16.59 -0.15 0.71
CA ALA A 117 17.72 -0.79 1.39
C ALA A 117 18.26 -1.99 0.61
N ILE A 118 17.39 -2.85 0.06
CA ILE A 118 17.80 -3.98 -0.79
C ILE A 118 18.55 -3.47 -2.03
N ASN A 119 18.03 -2.45 -2.70
CA ASN A 119 18.69 -1.85 -3.87
C ASN A 119 20.04 -1.20 -3.52
N THR A 120 20.14 -0.60 -2.34
CA THR A 120 21.40 -0.03 -1.82
C THR A 120 22.43 -1.14 -1.58
N LEU A 121 22.04 -2.25 -0.95
CA LEU A 121 22.92 -3.40 -0.72
C LEU A 121 23.39 -4.07 -2.02
N ARG A 122 22.57 -4.01 -3.07
CA ARG A 122 22.92 -4.45 -4.43
C ARG A 122 23.89 -3.50 -5.16
N GLY A 123 24.25 -2.37 -4.55
CA GLY A 123 25.21 -1.42 -5.11
C GLY A 123 24.64 -0.53 -6.22
N ARG A 124 23.33 -0.31 -6.25
CA ARG A 124 22.72 0.62 -7.22
C ARG A 124 23.09 2.07 -6.91
N LYS A 125 23.35 2.84 -7.98
CA LYS A 125 23.61 4.28 -7.87
C LYS A 125 22.38 5.03 -7.35
N ASP A 126 21.20 4.70 -7.88
CA ASP A 126 19.93 5.33 -7.54
C ASP A 126 18.96 4.28 -6.96
N PRO A 127 18.98 4.02 -5.65
CA PRO A 127 18.24 2.90 -5.05
C PRO A 127 16.72 3.09 -5.03
N GLY A 128 16.24 4.34 -5.16
CA GLY A 128 14.82 4.67 -5.30
C GLY A 128 14.30 4.55 -6.74
N SER A 129 15.18 4.39 -7.73
CA SER A 129 14.81 4.23 -9.13
C SER A 129 14.59 2.74 -9.43
N VAL A 130 13.35 2.35 -9.68
CA VAL A 130 12.88 0.96 -9.68
C VAL A 130 12.18 0.64 -11.00
N SER A 131 12.41 -0.56 -11.52
CA SER A 131 11.70 -1.12 -12.66
C SER A 131 10.35 -1.67 -12.20
N LEU A 132 9.27 -1.24 -12.83
CA LEU A 132 7.90 -1.49 -12.41
C LEU A 132 7.11 -2.22 -13.51
N GLN A 133 6.14 -3.02 -13.09
CA GLN A 133 5.11 -3.60 -13.94
C GLN A 133 3.77 -3.16 -13.40
N ALA A 134 2.89 -2.66 -14.27
CA ALA A 134 1.61 -2.14 -13.84
C ALA A 134 0.47 -2.65 -14.73
N ASP A 135 -0.62 -3.05 -14.09
CA ASP A 135 -1.80 -3.59 -14.77
C ASP A 135 -3.10 -3.31 -13.99
N GLY A 136 -4.20 -3.17 -14.72
CA GLY A 136 -5.55 -2.95 -14.22
C GLY A 136 -6.39 -4.23 -14.29
N ALA A 137 -6.72 -4.80 -13.14
CA ALA A 137 -7.65 -5.93 -13.06
C ALA A 137 -9.09 -5.44 -12.82
N TYR A 138 -10.01 -5.87 -13.67
CA TYR A 138 -11.42 -5.48 -13.62
C TYR A 138 -12.30 -6.64 -13.16
N ASN A 139 -13.39 -6.34 -12.45
CA ASN A 139 -14.32 -7.37 -11.99
C ASN A 139 -15.14 -8.00 -13.13
N ASN A 140 -15.33 -7.29 -14.24
CA ASN A 140 -15.92 -7.79 -15.47
C ASN A 140 -15.07 -7.35 -16.66
N ALA A 141 -15.11 -8.13 -17.73
CA ALA A 141 -14.33 -7.83 -18.93
C ALA A 141 -14.83 -6.56 -19.64
N ILE A 142 -13.92 -5.66 -20.01
CA ILE A 142 -14.25 -4.33 -20.57
C ILE A 142 -14.48 -4.36 -22.10
N TYR A 143 -14.20 -5.51 -22.76
CA TYR A 143 -14.02 -5.72 -24.21
C TYR A 143 -15.03 -5.09 -25.19
N SER A 144 -16.19 -4.59 -24.79
CA SER A 144 -17.22 -4.04 -25.69
C SER A 144 -17.56 -2.56 -25.49
N GLY A 145 -17.02 -1.88 -24.47
CA GLY A 145 -17.62 -0.62 -24.00
C GLY A 145 -16.71 0.60 -23.87
N ILE A 146 -15.42 0.54 -24.21
CA ILE A 146 -14.59 1.75 -24.21
C ILE A 146 -15.11 2.68 -25.32
N GLY A 147 -15.83 3.73 -24.91
CA GLY A 147 -16.36 4.79 -25.78
C GLY A 147 -17.59 4.43 -26.62
N LYS A 148 -18.08 3.18 -26.62
CA LYS A 148 -19.18 2.73 -27.52
C LYS A 148 -20.50 2.40 -26.83
N THR A 149 -20.52 2.15 -25.52
CA THR A 149 -21.76 1.88 -24.77
C THR A 149 -21.95 2.90 -23.66
N PRO A 150 -23.18 3.40 -23.42
CA PRO A 150 -23.46 4.32 -22.30
C PRO A 150 -23.24 3.67 -20.93
N PHE A 151 -23.16 2.33 -20.88
CA PHE A 151 -22.91 1.56 -19.67
C PHE A 151 -21.61 0.76 -19.80
N GLN A 152 -20.74 0.89 -18.81
CA GLN A 152 -19.55 0.05 -18.67
C GLN A 152 -19.89 -1.18 -17.84
N PRO A 153 -19.53 -2.40 -18.29
CA PRO A 153 -19.87 -3.64 -17.58
C PRO A 153 -19.09 -3.81 -16.26
N ALA A 154 -17.89 -3.21 -16.16
CA ALA A 154 -17.09 -3.24 -14.95
C ALA A 154 -17.50 -2.10 -13.99
N THR A 155 -17.58 -2.43 -12.71
CA THR A 155 -17.94 -1.49 -11.64
C THR A 155 -16.79 -1.28 -10.66
N GLN A 156 -15.76 -2.14 -10.73
CA GLN A 156 -14.61 -2.15 -9.84
C GLN A 156 -13.33 -2.40 -10.65
N VAL A 157 -12.25 -1.74 -10.24
CA VAL A 157 -10.90 -1.96 -10.75
C VAL A 157 -9.91 -1.98 -9.60
N VAL A 158 -8.95 -2.88 -9.70
CA VAL A 158 -7.74 -2.90 -8.87
C VAL A 158 -6.58 -2.67 -9.82
N TYR A 159 -5.99 -1.49 -9.74
CA TYR A 159 -4.78 -1.16 -10.47
C TYR A 159 -3.58 -1.48 -9.57
N SER A 160 -2.75 -2.43 -10.00
CA SER A 160 -1.63 -2.94 -9.23
C SER A 160 -0.31 -2.58 -9.88
N VAL A 161 0.66 -2.19 -9.06
CA VAL A 161 2.04 -1.91 -9.46
C VAL A 161 2.94 -2.86 -8.69
N ALA A 162 3.65 -3.72 -9.43
CA ALA A 162 4.64 -4.65 -8.91
C ALA A 162 6.05 -4.17 -9.24
N GLU A 163 6.97 -4.38 -8.30
CA GLU A 163 8.39 -4.18 -8.58
C GLU A 163 8.97 -5.36 -9.38
N ALA A 164 9.93 -5.07 -10.25
CA ALA A 164 10.60 -6.05 -11.10
C ALA A 164 12.09 -6.22 -10.75
N GLU A 165 12.46 -5.91 -9.51
CA GLU A 165 13.83 -5.95 -9.01
C GLU A 165 14.13 -7.20 -8.21
N THR A 166 13.19 -7.65 -7.38
CA THR A 166 13.34 -8.85 -6.57
C THR A 166 12.71 -10.06 -7.26
N GLU A 167 13.11 -11.26 -6.83
CA GLU A 167 12.55 -12.51 -7.36
C GLU A 167 11.06 -12.65 -7.01
N ASP A 168 10.66 -12.11 -5.86
CA ASP A 168 9.29 -12.20 -5.35
C ASP A 168 8.30 -11.30 -6.13
N LYS A 169 8.81 -10.28 -6.84
CA LYS A 169 8.01 -9.31 -7.62
C LYS A 169 6.84 -8.76 -6.82
N SER A 170 7.17 -8.18 -5.66
CA SER A 170 6.16 -7.76 -4.69
C SER A 170 5.27 -6.64 -5.26
N ILE A 171 3.98 -6.68 -4.91
CA ILE A 171 3.06 -5.57 -5.21
C ILE A 171 3.39 -4.43 -4.24
N ILE A 172 3.86 -3.30 -4.78
CA ILE A 172 4.28 -2.13 -4.02
C ILE A 172 3.29 -0.97 -4.10
N GLY A 173 2.39 -0.98 -5.09
CA GLY A 173 1.32 0.02 -5.24
C GLY A 173 0.00 -0.65 -5.59
N VAL A 174 -1.09 -0.20 -4.97
CA VAL A 174 -2.44 -0.66 -5.29
C VAL A 174 -3.42 0.50 -5.20
N VAL A 175 -4.12 0.76 -6.30
CA VAL A 175 -5.22 1.71 -6.39
C VAL A 175 -6.51 0.95 -6.67
N CYS A 176 -7.42 0.97 -5.70
CA CYS A 176 -8.74 0.34 -5.85
C CYS A 176 -9.80 1.41 -6.15
N LYS A 177 -10.56 1.23 -7.23
CA LYS A 177 -11.74 2.06 -7.51
C LYS A 177 -12.99 1.23 -7.55
N ASN A 178 -14.05 1.75 -6.94
CA ASN A 178 -15.31 1.08 -6.73
C ASN A 178 -16.46 2.07 -6.95
N LYS A 179 -17.35 1.74 -7.88
CA LYS A 179 -18.59 2.50 -8.12
C LYS A 179 -19.73 2.10 -7.19
N LEU A 180 -19.67 0.90 -6.60
CA LEU A 180 -20.76 0.34 -5.80
C LEU A 180 -20.74 0.90 -4.38
N CYS A 181 -21.91 1.37 -3.92
CA CYS A 181 -22.11 1.78 -2.54
C CYS A 181 -22.67 0.63 -1.71
N SER A 182 -22.06 0.37 -0.56
CA SER A 182 -22.51 -0.62 0.44
C SER A 182 -23.80 -0.23 1.17
N VAL A 183 -24.15 1.07 1.20
CA VAL A 183 -25.25 1.61 2.02
C VAL A 183 -26.54 1.78 1.21
N HIS A 184 -26.43 2.22 -0.04
CA HIS A 184 -27.59 2.47 -0.89
C HIS A 184 -27.35 1.89 -2.29
N PRO A 185 -28.31 1.13 -2.84
CA PRO A 185 -28.29 0.82 -4.26
C PRO A 185 -28.58 2.10 -5.04
N ILE A 186 -27.52 2.69 -5.60
CA ILE A 186 -27.53 3.66 -6.71
C ILE A 186 -28.34 4.94 -6.43
N LYS A 187 -27.67 5.98 -5.93
CA LYS A 187 -28.10 7.37 -6.18
C LYS A 187 -26.99 8.11 -6.94
N SER A 188 -27.38 8.68 -8.07
CA SER A 188 -26.53 9.46 -8.96
C SER A 188 -26.05 10.75 -8.28
N GLY A 189 -24.74 11.00 -8.36
CA GLY A 189 -24.17 12.35 -8.24
C GLY A 189 -23.96 12.92 -6.84
N GLU A 190 -24.68 12.46 -5.81
CA GLU A 190 -24.49 12.97 -4.45
C GLU A 190 -23.43 12.17 -3.68
N LYS A 191 -22.57 12.88 -2.92
CA LYS A 191 -21.68 12.24 -1.95
C LYS A 191 -22.56 11.53 -0.92
N CYS A 192 -22.56 10.20 -0.99
CA CYS A 192 -23.21 9.35 0.01
C CYS A 192 -22.57 9.57 1.40
N THR A 193 -23.17 9.00 2.44
CA THR A 193 -22.68 9.14 3.83
C THR A 193 -21.25 8.60 3.99
N SER A 194 -20.62 8.91 5.12
CA SER A 194 -19.26 8.44 5.47
C SER A 194 -19.09 6.91 5.51
N ALA A 195 -20.20 6.15 5.48
CA ALA A 195 -20.20 4.69 5.43
C ALA A 195 -20.19 4.12 3.99
N CYS A 196 -20.19 4.99 2.97
CA CYS A 196 -20.17 4.60 1.57
C CYS A 196 -18.82 4.01 1.14
N SER A 197 -18.84 2.80 0.58
CA SER A 197 -17.67 2.15 -0.03
C SER A 197 -17.34 2.62 -1.45
N SER A 198 -18.20 3.43 -2.07
CA SER A 198 -17.97 3.97 -3.41
C SER A 198 -16.98 5.14 -3.34
N ASN A 199 -15.92 5.06 -4.13
CA ASN A 199 -14.89 6.10 -4.26
C ASN A 199 -14.77 6.61 -5.70
N LEU A 200 -15.60 6.10 -6.61
CA LEU A 200 -15.68 6.51 -8.00
C LEU A 200 -17.13 6.83 -8.36
N THR A 201 -17.35 7.99 -8.97
CA THR A 201 -18.68 8.36 -9.43
C THR A 201 -19.15 7.42 -10.53
N PHE A 202 -20.45 7.11 -10.55
CA PHE A 202 -21.02 6.15 -11.50
C PHE A 202 -20.73 6.53 -12.97
N MET A 203 -20.74 7.83 -13.27
CA MET A 203 -20.50 8.40 -14.60
C MET A 203 -19.04 8.36 -15.04
N LYS A 204 -18.07 8.24 -14.12
CA LYS A 204 -16.65 8.25 -14.49
C LYS A 204 -16.25 6.90 -15.10
N SER A 205 -15.39 6.93 -16.12
CA SER A 205 -14.90 5.70 -16.75
C SER A 205 -14.12 4.85 -15.74
N ILE A 206 -14.43 3.55 -15.66
CA ILE A 206 -13.69 2.59 -14.82
C ILE A 206 -12.36 2.19 -15.48
N GLY A 207 -12.29 2.17 -16.82
CA GLY A 207 -11.08 1.83 -17.59
C GLY A 207 -10.16 3.02 -17.85
N ASP A 208 -10.19 4.04 -16.99
CA ASP A 208 -9.31 5.21 -17.04
C ASP A 208 -7.94 4.86 -16.42
N GLU A 209 -7.21 3.96 -17.08
CA GLU A 209 -5.93 3.42 -16.59
C GLU A 209 -4.88 4.50 -16.37
N TYR A 210 -4.86 5.53 -17.24
CA TYR A 210 -4.00 6.70 -17.05
C TYR A 210 -4.17 7.30 -15.65
N THR A 211 -5.41 7.56 -15.22
CA THR A 211 -5.65 8.19 -13.91
C THR A 211 -5.25 7.25 -12.77
N TRP A 212 -5.54 5.95 -12.89
CA TRP A 212 -5.21 4.97 -11.85
C TRP A 212 -3.70 4.74 -11.73
N ALA A 213 -2.99 4.72 -12.87
CA ALA A 213 -1.55 4.67 -12.92
C ALA A 213 -0.92 5.93 -12.32
N LYS A 214 -1.43 7.12 -12.67
CA LYS A 214 -0.93 8.38 -12.13
C LYS A 214 -1.04 8.44 -10.61
N GLU A 215 -2.19 8.05 -10.06
CA GLU A 215 -2.40 7.99 -8.60
C GLU A 215 -1.44 7.01 -7.93
N ALA A 216 -1.26 5.80 -8.49
CA ALA A 216 -0.35 4.81 -7.95
C ALA A 216 1.11 5.27 -7.98
N LEU A 217 1.55 5.87 -9.08
CA LEU A 217 2.91 6.37 -9.27
C LEU A 217 3.19 7.62 -8.42
N GLN A 218 2.21 8.49 -8.21
CA GLN A 218 2.32 9.63 -7.28
C GLN A 218 2.50 9.17 -5.84
N ASP A 219 1.72 8.17 -5.40
CA ASP A 219 1.87 7.60 -4.07
C ASP A 219 3.28 7.00 -3.89
N LEU A 220 3.77 6.24 -4.88
CA LEU A 220 5.13 5.67 -4.86
C LEU A 220 6.22 6.75 -4.85
N ALA A 221 6.07 7.82 -5.65
CA ALA A 221 7.01 8.94 -5.65
C ALA A 221 7.06 9.62 -4.28
N SER A 222 5.92 9.74 -3.59
CA SER A 222 5.86 10.28 -2.22
C SER A 222 6.59 9.41 -1.19
N ASP A 223 6.69 8.11 -1.45
CA ASP A 223 7.46 7.13 -0.67
C ASP A 223 8.93 7.04 -1.10
N GLY A 224 9.36 7.83 -2.09
CA GLY A 224 10.73 7.89 -2.60
C GLY A 224 11.08 6.78 -3.60
N ILE A 225 10.06 6.17 -4.22
CA ILE A 225 10.19 5.18 -5.28
C ILE A 225 9.77 5.83 -6.61
N GLU A 226 10.68 5.88 -7.57
CA GLU A 226 10.44 6.42 -8.90
C GLU A 226 10.53 5.32 -9.95
N ALA A 227 9.68 5.41 -10.98
CA ALA A 227 9.67 4.46 -12.09
C ALA A 227 10.86 4.75 -13.03
N LYS A 228 11.80 3.82 -13.12
CA LYS A 228 12.86 3.87 -14.14
C LYS A 228 12.41 3.27 -15.46
N HIS A 229 11.90 2.05 -15.36
CA HIS A 229 11.36 1.31 -16.48
C HIS A 229 9.94 0.93 -16.09
N LEU A 230 8.98 1.17 -16.97
CA LEU A 230 7.58 0.83 -16.73
C LEU A 230 7.12 -0.13 -17.81
N THR A 231 6.81 -1.38 -17.44
CA THR A 231 6.23 -2.37 -18.34
C THR A 231 4.72 -2.39 -18.19
N THR A 232 4.00 -2.15 -19.29
CA THR A 232 2.53 -2.18 -19.34
C THR A 232 2.05 -2.90 -20.60
N ASP A 233 0.75 -3.13 -20.67
CA ASP A 233 0.11 -3.61 -21.88
C ASP A 233 0.20 -2.58 -23.03
N PRO A 234 0.20 -3.04 -24.30
CA PRO A 234 0.41 -2.16 -25.46
C PRO A 234 -0.68 -1.11 -25.71
N ASP A 235 -1.88 -1.35 -25.23
CA ASP A 235 -3.03 -0.44 -25.29
C ASP A 235 -3.20 0.37 -24.00
N SER A 236 -2.33 0.17 -23.01
CA SER A 236 -2.42 0.89 -21.75
C SER A 236 -1.96 2.34 -21.91
N SER A 237 -2.77 3.25 -21.38
CA SER A 237 -2.43 4.67 -21.25
C SER A 237 -1.55 4.97 -20.04
N ALA A 238 -1.18 3.95 -19.27
CA ALA A 238 -0.39 4.07 -18.05
C ALA A 238 1.02 4.64 -18.26
N TYR A 239 1.67 4.39 -19.40
CA TYR A 239 3.00 4.95 -19.66
C TYR A 239 2.97 6.48 -19.72
N ARG A 240 1.91 7.06 -20.31
CA ARG A 240 1.73 8.52 -20.38
C ARG A 240 1.62 9.13 -18.99
N ALA A 241 1.08 8.39 -18.02
CA ALA A 241 1.01 8.87 -16.65
C ALA A 241 2.40 9.01 -16.02
N ALA A 242 3.34 8.12 -16.34
CA ALA A 242 4.72 8.22 -15.88
C ALA A 242 5.42 9.42 -16.56
N ASP A 243 5.27 9.57 -17.87
CA ASP A 243 5.84 10.70 -18.62
C ASP A 243 5.33 12.05 -18.07
N ASP A 244 4.02 12.17 -17.83
CA ASP A 244 3.42 13.38 -17.29
C ASP A 244 3.94 13.71 -15.88
N LEU A 245 4.22 12.70 -15.03
CA LEU A 245 4.79 12.94 -13.70
C LEU A 245 6.23 13.46 -13.75
N TYR A 246 7.00 13.02 -14.74
CA TYR A 246 8.33 13.57 -15.01
C TYR A 246 8.24 15.01 -15.54
N LEU A 247 7.35 15.27 -16.50
CA LEU A 247 7.11 16.62 -17.03
C LEU A 247 6.59 17.61 -15.97
N GLU A 248 5.78 17.13 -15.02
CA GLU A 248 5.30 17.89 -13.86
C GLU A 248 6.38 18.11 -12.78
N ASN A 249 7.61 17.60 -12.98
CA ASN A 249 8.71 17.60 -12.01
C ASN A 249 8.35 16.92 -10.67
N THR A 250 7.43 15.94 -10.70
CA THR A 250 7.07 15.14 -9.54
C THR A 250 8.11 14.04 -9.31
N THR A 251 8.65 13.46 -10.39
CA THR A 251 9.76 12.50 -10.37
C THR A 251 10.99 13.09 -11.02
N SER A 252 12.18 12.73 -10.53
CA SER A 252 13.46 13.17 -11.10
C SER A 252 13.95 12.25 -12.21
N THR A 253 13.54 10.98 -12.18
CA THR A 253 13.89 9.97 -13.17
C THR A 253 12.96 10.07 -14.39
N GLU A 254 13.55 10.14 -15.58
CA GLU A 254 12.83 9.98 -16.85
C GLU A 254 12.44 8.49 -17.03
N PRO A 255 11.15 8.17 -17.16
CA PRO A 255 10.70 6.78 -17.28
C PRO A 255 10.89 6.25 -18.70
N GLU A 256 11.41 5.03 -18.83
CA GLU A 256 11.43 4.29 -20.09
C GLU A 256 10.25 3.32 -20.16
N HIS A 257 9.47 3.37 -21.25
CA HIS A 257 8.33 2.48 -21.45
C HIS A 257 8.74 1.17 -22.13
N PHE A 258 8.33 0.05 -21.54
CA PHE A 258 8.42 -1.28 -22.15
C PHE A 258 7.04 -1.88 -22.36
N LEU A 259 6.92 -2.66 -23.42
CA LEU A 259 5.71 -3.40 -23.74
C LEU A 259 5.78 -4.80 -23.15
N ASP A 260 4.67 -5.28 -22.58
CA ASP A 260 4.57 -6.70 -22.27
C ASP A 260 4.64 -7.52 -23.57
N THR A 261 5.75 -8.24 -23.71
CA THR A 261 6.02 -9.14 -24.84
C THR A 261 4.93 -10.19 -25.03
N ARG A 262 4.27 -10.66 -23.97
CA ARG A 262 3.21 -11.67 -24.08
C ARG A 262 1.99 -11.09 -24.77
N HIS A 263 1.50 -9.94 -24.31
CA HIS A 263 0.37 -9.27 -24.95
C HIS A 263 0.71 -8.79 -26.35
N PHE A 264 1.92 -8.25 -26.55
CA PHE A 264 2.41 -7.86 -27.88
C PHE A 264 2.43 -9.03 -28.87
N LEU A 265 3.04 -10.16 -28.51
CA LEU A 265 3.11 -11.35 -29.37
C LEU A 265 1.73 -11.95 -29.65
N ASN A 266 0.83 -11.95 -28.65
CA ASN A 266 -0.54 -12.42 -28.84
C ASN A 266 -1.32 -11.52 -29.81
N ASN A 267 -1.15 -10.21 -29.71
CA ASN A 267 -1.76 -9.25 -30.63
C ASN A 267 -1.18 -9.40 -32.04
N HIS A 268 0.14 -9.55 -32.16
CA HIS A 268 0.79 -9.83 -33.44
C HIS A 268 0.28 -11.14 -34.08
N ARG A 269 0.14 -12.21 -33.29
CA ARG A 269 -0.42 -13.49 -33.75
C ARG A 269 -1.88 -13.36 -34.20
N LYS A 270 -2.70 -12.57 -33.49
CA LYS A 270 -4.09 -12.29 -33.91
C LYS A 270 -4.12 -11.52 -35.22
N ASN A 271 -3.25 -10.53 -35.39
CA ASN A 271 -3.16 -9.75 -36.62
C ASN A 271 -2.78 -10.64 -37.81
N ILE A 272 -1.76 -11.49 -37.68
CA ILE A 272 -1.38 -12.46 -38.73
C ILE A 272 -2.55 -13.38 -39.10
N LYS A 273 -3.33 -13.86 -38.11
CA LYS A 273 -4.49 -14.73 -38.38
C LYS A 273 -5.64 -14.02 -39.09
N ASN A 274 -5.82 -12.74 -38.82
CA ASN A 274 -6.93 -11.94 -39.35
C ASN A 274 -6.56 -11.23 -40.66
N ASP A 275 -5.28 -11.26 -41.04
CA ASP A 275 -4.78 -10.66 -42.26
C ASP A 275 -5.29 -11.44 -43.49
N LYS A 276 -6.06 -10.74 -44.32
CA LYS A 276 -6.71 -11.30 -45.51
C LYS A 276 -5.70 -11.59 -46.61
N GLU A 277 -4.69 -10.74 -46.79
CA GLU A 277 -3.66 -10.90 -47.82
C GLU A 277 -2.76 -12.09 -47.49
N LEU A 278 -2.33 -12.22 -46.23
CA LEU A 278 -1.60 -13.40 -45.74
C LEU A 278 -2.44 -14.68 -45.85
N GLY A 279 -3.76 -14.59 -45.62
CA GLY A 279 -4.69 -15.70 -45.81
C GLY A 279 -4.95 -16.09 -47.27
N GLU A 280 -4.57 -15.25 -48.23
CA GLU A 280 -4.57 -15.52 -49.67
C GLU A 280 -3.23 -16.08 -50.15
N ILE A 281 -2.11 -15.56 -49.63
CA ILE A 281 -0.74 -16.00 -49.96
C ILE A 281 -0.40 -17.34 -49.29
N MET A 282 -0.84 -17.55 -48.05
CA MET A 282 -0.63 -18.78 -47.28
C MET A 282 -1.97 -19.38 -46.83
N PRO A 283 -2.75 -19.95 -47.76
CA PRO A 283 -4.02 -20.57 -47.41
C PRO A 283 -3.76 -21.77 -46.49
N GLY A 284 -4.12 -21.61 -45.22
CA GLY A 284 -4.06 -22.72 -44.26
C GLY A 284 -4.89 -23.91 -44.76
N ARG A 285 -4.45 -25.13 -44.42
CA ARG A 285 -5.08 -26.42 -44.79
C ARG A 285 -6.59 -26.53 -44.47
N THR A 286 -7.16 -25.58 -43.72
CA THR A 286 -8.55 -25.57 -43.23
C THR A 286 -9.53 -24.72 -44.04
N LYS A 287 -9.13 -24.04 -45.13
CA LYS A 287 -10.13 -23.52 -46.08
C LYS A 287 -10.73 -24.69 -46.85
N LYS A 288 -11.89 -25.19 -46.40
CA LYS A 288 -12.78 -26.01 -47.23
C LYS A 288 -13.02 -25.22 -48.53
N ARG A 289 -12.56 -25.77 -49.65
CA ARG A 289 -12.94 -25.24 -50.96
C ARG A 289 -14.47 -25.36 -51.09
N PRO A 290 -15.13 -24.37 -51.73
CA PRO A 290 -16.57 -24.41 -51.97
C PRO A 290 -16.98 -25.66 -52.74
#